data_AF-A0A3A8IRT1-F1
#
_entry.id   AF-A0A3A8IRT1-F1
#
_cell.length_a   1.000
_cell.length_b   1.000
_cell.length_c   1.000
_cell.angle_alpha   90.00
_cell.angle_beta   90.00
_cell.angle_gamma   90.00
#
_symmetry.space_group_name_H-M   'P 1'
#
loop_
_entity.id
_entity.type
_entity.pdbx_description
1 polymer ?
#
loop_
_entity_poly.entity_id
_entity_poly.type
_entity_poly.pdbx_seq_one_letter_code
_entity_poly.pdbx_strand_id
1 'polypeptide(L)'
;MRVARLTHPQWVASVKELLKLDAAPTTLAQSFRADPSQSGFLFDNDARALSVDEALWGAYQRAAADLAGQVATDATKLAKLLPPGTNTDEARAKAFVESFGMRAHRRPLTADEVESYLVLYRKGPTAYATMAPFQAGLRLVMEGFLQSPLFLYRVEKSTQAADGKVPLDAYEVASRLSYALWDSMPDEALFTAAREGALGKREGVAEQARRMMKDARARGVVGAYHQVVFDVPRYASIRPNTTRFPTVTAKLSESAAKENALFVDDVVFTREGRFSDLLTSRDTFVNDELARVYGLTGTFTADFVPATLDATQRRGVLTQVGFLASHATSMDPDPIHRGVFLSEHLLCQKIGAPPANIPALPAPNGRTNREVVTSHTEAPGTVCASCHSNLINPLGFPFENFDAVGGFRTTDNGHPVDATSSPSIGGEKVAVRDAVQLSDTLASSQAVHECYARHWVEFLSGRPAATEDAALVARLGKLSRAGELSVVDLVVEVVTGVGFVNRHPEELP
;
A
#
# COMPACT_ATOMS: atom_id res chain seq x y z
N MET A 1 1.05 -26.18 3.10
CA MET A 1 1.94 -25.16 3.71
C MET A 1 1.87 -23.95 2.82
N ARG A 2 1.69 -22.74 3.37
CA ARG A 2 1.75 -21.49 2.60
C ARG A 2 3.12 -20.87 2.80
N VAL A 3 3.75 -20.45 1.71
CA VAL A 3 5.04 -19.76 1.72
C VAL A 3 4.87 -18.46 0.94
N ALA A 4 5.04 -17.34 1.62
CA ALA A 4 4.94 -16.01 1.01
C ALA A 4 6.29 -15.33 1.11
N ARG A 5 7.00 -15.17 -0.01
CA ARG A 5 8.27 -14.43 -0.03
C ARG A 5 8.03 -13.01 0.48
N LEU A 6 8.98 -12.46 1.23
CA LEU A 6 8.97 -11.03 1.55
C LEU A 6 9.01 -10.22 0.25
N THR A 7 8.20 -9.16 0.17
CA THR A 7 8.41 -8.13 -0.86
C THR A 7 9.75 -7.45 -0.64
N HIS A 8 10.27 -6.75 -1.65
CA HIS A 8 11.53 -6.01 -1.48
C HIS A 8 11.48 -4.95 -0.37
N PRO A 9 10.42 -4.13 -0.25
CA PRO A 9 10.26 -3.25 0.90
C PRO A 9 10.30 -4.00 2.23
N GLN A 10 9.61 -5.16 2.31
CA GLN A 10 9.60 -5.97 3.52
C GLN A 10 10.96 -6.56 3.86
N TRP A 11 11.72 -7.00 2.87
CA TRP A 11 13.10 -7.45 3.04
C TRP A 11 13.98 -6.32 3.57
N VAL A 12 13.90 -5.14 2.96
CA VAL A 12 14.69 -3.95 3.36
C VAL A 12 14.41 -3.56 4.81
N ALA A 13 13.13 -3.49 5.20
CA ALA A 13 12.72 -3.16 6.56
C ALA A 13 13.18 -4.23 7.57
N SER A 14 12.96 -5.50 7.24
CA SER A 14 13.37 -6.64 8.09
C SER A 14 14.87 -6.68 8.31
N VAL A 15 15.68 -6.48 7.26
CA VAL A 15 17.14 -6.45 7.35
C VAL A 15 17.61 -5.28 8.22
N LYS A 16 17.05 -4.07 8.01
CA LYS A 16 17.40 -2.90 8.81
C LYS A 16 17.17 -3.16 10.30
N GLU A 17 16.02 -3.71 10.67
CA GLU A 17 15.69 -3.99 12.07
C GLU A 17 16.45 -5.19 12.65
N LEU A 18 16.68 -6.23 11.85
CA LEU A 18 17.39 -7.43 12.26
C LEU A 18 18.86 -7.13 12.57
N LEU A 19 19.53 -6.41 11.66
CA LEU A 19 20.93 -6.00 11.79
C LEU A 19 21.12 -4.68 12.54
N LYS A 20 20.04 -4.03 12.99
CA LYS A 20 20.06 -2.73 13.69
C LYS A 20 20.85 -1.66 12.94
N LEU A 21 20.62 -1.57 11.62
CA LEU A 21 21.29 -0.61 10.73
C LEU A 21 20.70 0.79 10.94
N ASP A 22 21.57 1.80 10.88
CA ASP A 22 21.15 3.20 11.01
C ASP A 22 20.31 3.66 9.79
N ALA A 23 20.62 3.12 8.60
CA ALA A 23 19.88 3.35 7.36
C ALA A 23 19.37 2.05 6.73
N ALA A 24 18.27 2.15 6.00
CA ALA A 24 17.71 1.05 5.23
C ALA A 24 18.63 0.69 4.04
N PRO A 25 18.88 -0.60 3.75
CA PRO A 25 19.75 -1.03 2.65
C PRO A 25 19.06 -0.97 1.28
N THR A 26 18.46 0.18 0.94
CA THR A 26 17.66 0.35 -0.28
C THR A 26 18.48 0.19 -1.57
N THR A 27 19.74 0.60 -1.57
CA THR A 27 20.65 0.46 -2.73
C THR A 27 20.92 -0.99 -3.10
N LEU A 28 20.99 -1.90 -2.12
CA LEU A 28 21.10 -3.33 -2.40
C LEU A 28 19.83 -3.86 -3.04
N ALA A 29 18.66 -3.45 -2.53
CA ALA A 29 17.37 -3.89 -3.07
C ALA A 29 17.08 -3.38 -4.48
N GLN A 30 17.68 -2.26 -4.90
CA GLN A 30 17.60 -1.77 -6.30
C GLN A 30 18.24 -2.72 -7.31
N SER A 31 19.16 -3.59 -6.88
CA SER A 31 19.77 -4.62 -7.73
C SER A 31 18.89 -5.86 -7.91
N PHE A 32 17.80 -5.97 -7.14
CA PHE A 32 16.89 -7.10 -7.20
C PHE A 32 15.95 -6.95 -8.39
N ARG A 33 15.57 -8.08 -9.01
CA ARG A 33 14.51 -8.06 -10.03
C ARG A 33 13.20 -7.62 -9.38
N ALA A 34 12.58 -6.55 -9.88
CA ALA A 34 11.34 -6.01 -9.35
C ALA A 34 10.25 -7.07 -9.07
N ASP A 35 9.49 -6.82 -8.01
CA ASP A 35 8.38 -7.68 -7.62
C ASP A 35 7.30 -7.66 -8.72
N PRO A 36 6.79 -8.82 -9.16
CA PRO A 36 5.82 -8.89 -10.25
C PRO A 36 4.46 -8.37 -9.79
N SER A 37 3.83 -7.53 -10.62
CA SER A 37 2.39 -7.26 -10.51
C SER A 37 1.58 -8.42 -11.09
N GLN A 38 0.36 -8.60 -10.59
CA GLN A 38 -0.57 -9.61 -11.10
C GLN A 38 -1.78 -8.92 -11.73
N SER A 39 -2.12 -9.35 -12.94
CA SER A 39 -3.30 -8.82 -13.63
C SER A 39 -4.57 -9.09 -12.80
N GLY A 40 -5.35 -8.03 -12.55
CA GLY A 40 -6.58 -8.11 -11.75
C GLY A 40 -6.36 -8.15 -10.25
N PHE A 41 -5.14 -7.96 -9.75
CA PHE A 41 -4.84 -7.71 -8.34
C PHE A 41 -4.18 -6.34 -8.20
N LEU A 42 -4.76 -5.49 -7.35
CA LEU A 42 -4.40 -4.08 -7.27
C LEU A 42 -3.02 -3.84 -6.63
N PHE A 43 -2.58 -4.75 -5.76
CA PHE A 43 -1.34 -4.60 -4.98
C PHE A 43 -0.19 -5.44 -5.55
N ASP A 44 1.03 -5.13 -5.15
CA ASP A 44 2.26 -5.83 -5.58
C ASP A 44 2.71 -6.92 -4.58
N ASN A 45 1.87 -7.25 -3.61
CA ASN A 45 2.18 -8.17 -2.52
C ASN A 45 1.45 -9.54 -2.60
N ASP A 46 0.98 -9.93 -3.80
CA ASP A 46 0.35 -11.24 -4.02
C ASP A 46 1.36 -12.37 -3.76
N ALA A 47 1.17 -13.10 -2.67
CA ALA A 47 2.07 -14.18 -2.27
C ALA A 47 2.27 -15.26 -3.35
N ARG A 48 1.30 -15.44 -4.26
CA ARG A 48 1.36 -16.46 -5.34
C ARG A 48 2.31 -16.06 -6.47
N ALA A 49 2.61 -14.77 -6.61
CA ALA A 49 3.46 -14.24 -7.67
C ALA A 49 4.92 -14.06 -7.25
N LEU A 50 5.17 -13.97 -5.94
CA LEU A 50 6.49 -13.66 -5.39
C LEU A 50 7.38 -14.91 -5.36
N SER A 51 7.97 -15.27 -6.49
CA SER A 51 8.92 -16.38 -6.64
C SER A 51 10.39 -15.91 -6.60
N VAL A 52 11.30 -16.80 -6.22
CA VAL A 52 12.75 -16.57 -6.33
C VAL A 52 13.33 -17.39 -7.48
N ASP A 53 13.88 -16.70 -8.48
CA ASP A 53 14.65 -17.32 -9.55
C ASP A 53 16.16 -17.28 -9.24
N GLU A 54 16.97 -17.86 -10.13
CA GLU A 54 18.42 -17.93 -9.95
C GLU A 54 19.09 -16.55 -9.83
N ALA A 55 18.64 -15.58 -10.63
CA ALA A 55 19.19 -14.23 -10.63
C ALA A 55 18.90 -13.52 -9.30
N LEU A 56 17.67 -13.61 -8.80
CA LEU A 56 17.27 -13.02 -7.54
C LEU A 56 17.93 -13.73 -6.35
N TRP A 57 18.06 -15.05 -6.38
CA TRP A 57 18.83 -15.80 -5.39
C TRP A 57 20.27 -15.29 -5.29
N GLY A 58 20.95 -15.16 -6.44
CA GLY A 58 22.31 -14.63 -6.47
C GLY A 58 22.41 -13.18 -5.94
N ALA A 59 21.37 -12.38 -6.12
CA ALA A 59 21.31 -11.03 -5.57
C ALA A 59 21.14 -11.02 -4.04
N TYR A 60 20.28 -11.89 -3.49
CA TYR A 60 20.17 -12.07 -2.04
C TYR A 60 21.47 -12.57 -1.41
N GLN A 61 22.17 -13.50 -2.06
CA GLN A 61 23.46 -13.98 -1.58
C GLN A 61 24.50 -12.86 -1.49
N ARG A 62 24.62 -12.01 -2.53
CA ARG A 62 25.52 -10.85 -2.50
C ARG A 62 25.14 -9.86 -1.41
N ALA A 63 23.86 -9.50 -1.33
CA ALA A 63 23.38 -8.59 -0.30
C ALA A 63 23.65 -9.12 1.12
N ALA A 64 23.44 -10.41 1.35
CA ALA A 64 23.74 -11.06 2.64
C ALA A 64 25.23 -10.98 2.99
N ALA A 65 26.12 -11.28 2.03
CA ALA A 65 27.57 -11.21 2.23
C ALA A 65 28.06 -9.77 2.50
N ASP A 66 27.54 -8.79 1.76
CA ASP A 66 27.89 -7.38 1.92
C ASP A 66 27.47 -6.86 3.30
N LEU A 67 26.22 -7.13 3.69
CA LEU A 67 25.66 -6.69 4.96
C LEU A 67 26.33 -7.37 6.17
N ALA A 68 26.51 -8.69 6.11
CA ALA A 68 27.16 -9.44 7.17
C ALA A 68 28.63 -9.04 7.32
N GLY A 69 29.34 -8.81 6.20
CA GLY A 69 30.70 -8.28 6.19
C GLY A 69 30.77 -6.91 6.87
N GLN A 70 29.87 -5.99 6.49
CA GLN A 70 29.80 -4.65 7.07
C GLN A 70 29.56 -4.69 8.59
N VAL A 71 28.63 -5.53 9.06
CA VAL A 71 28.32 -5.64 10.49
C VAL A 71 29.45 -6.34 11.26
N ALA A 72 30.00 -7.43 10.74
CA ALA A 72 31.01 -8.22 11.45
C ALA A 72 32.36 -7.51 11.59
N THR A 73 32.69 -6.61 10.65
CA THR A 73 33.93 -5.82 10.67
C THR A 73 33.85 -4.54 11.50
N ASP A 74 32.63 -4.15 11.91
CA ASP A 74 32.39 -2.99 12.76
C ASP A 74 32.03 -3.47 14.18
N ALA A 75 32.97 -3.33 15.11
CA ALA A 75 32.79 -3.78 16.49
C ALA A 75 31.58 -3.13 17.18
N THR A 76 31.26 -1.88 16.83
CA THR A 76 30.12 -1.16 17.43
C THR A 76 28.80 -1.75 16.93
N LYS A 77 28.69 -2.00 15.61
CA LYS A 77 27.50 -2.63 15.03
C LYS A 77 27.32 -4.05 15.54
N LEU A 78 28.39 -4.84 15.55
CA LEU A 78 28.34 -6.21 16.04
C LEU A 78 27.91 -6.28 17.52
N ALA A 79 28.44 -5.39 18.37
CA ALA A 79 28.07 -5.32 19.78
C ALA A 79 26.58 -5.03 20.01
N LYS A 80 25.91 -4.26 19.12
CA LYS A 80 24.45 -4.03 19.20
C LYS A 80 23.63 -5.32 19.05
N LEU A 81 24.19 -6.35 18.40
CA LEU A 81 23.48 -7.61 18.11
C LEU A 81 23.77 -8.72 19.11
N LEU A 82 24.85 -8.61 19.88
CA LEU A 82 25.24 -9.62 20.86
C LEU A 82 24.41 -9.46 22.15
N PRO A 83 23.69 -10.49 22.59
CA PRO A 83 23.08 -10.49 23.92
C PRO A 83 24.15 -10.34 25.01
N PRO A 84 23.80 -9.76 26.17
CA PRO A 84 24.71 -9.73 27.30
C PRO A 84 24.96 -11.17 27.81
N GLY A 85 26.23 -11.59 27.92
CA GLY A 85 26.60 -12.78 28.69
C GLY A 85 27.68 -13.72 28.13
N THR A 86 28.16 -14.56 29.05
CA THR A 86 29.08 -15.72 28.96
C THR A 86 30.58 -15.45 28.73
N ASN A 87 31.41 -16.32 29.31
CA ASN A 87 32.87 -16.18 29.36
C ASN A 87 33.61 -16.77 28.13
N THR A 88 32.91 -17.44 27.21
CA THR A 88 33.51 -18.09 26.03
C THR A 88 32.84 -17.67 24.73
N ASP A 89 33.62 -17.67 23.65
CA ASP A 89 33.15 -17.31 22.32
C ASP A 89 32.04 -18.24 21.79
N GLU A 90 32.11 -19.54 22.08
CA GLU A 90 31.07 -20.51 21.69
C GLU A 90 29.73 -20.22 22.38
N ALA A 91 29.74 -19.91 23.68
CA ALA A 91 28.52 -19.60 24.42
C ALA A 91 27.90 -18.27 23.97
N ARG A 92 28.74 -17.27 23.67
CA ARG A 92 28.32 -16.01 23.06
C ARG A 92 27.70 -16.22 21.67
N ALA A 93 28.31 -17.07 20.85
CA ALA A 93 27.79 -17.41 19.53
C ALA A 93 26.44 -18.12 19.62
N LYS A 94 26.25 -19.05 20.56
CA LYS A 94 24.96 -19.71 20.81
C LYS A 94 23.88 -18.72 21.21
N ALA A 95 24.16 -17.82 22.15
CA ALA A 95 23.21 -16.79 22.55
C ALA A 95 22.85 -15.85 21.38
N PHE A 96 23.83 -15.49 20.55
CA PHE A 96 23.58 -14.75 19.31
C PHE A 96 22.68 -15.54 18.35
N VAL A 97 22.97 -16.81 18.08
CA VAL A 97 22.16 -17.66 17.19
C VAL A 97 20.71 -17.76 17.66
N GLU A 98 20.49 -17.96 18.96
CA GLU A 98 19.13 -18.08 19.53
C GLU A 98 18.36 -16.75 19.43
N SER A 99 18.96 -15.65 19.84
CA SER A 99 18.32 -14.32 19.83
C SER A 99 18.13 -13.76 18.42
N PHE A 100 19.15 -13.87 17.56
CA PHE A 100 19.11 -13.44 16.17
C PHE A 100 18.17 -14.33 15.36
N GLY A 101 18.26 -15.64 15.54
CA GLY A 101 17.43 -16.61 14.85
C GLY A 101 15.96 -16.49 15.20
N MET A 102 15.62 -16.23 16.47
CA MET A 102 14.24 -15.97 16.90
C MET A 102 13.59 -14.87 16.04
N ARG A 103 14.33 -13.79 15.78
CA ARG A 103 13.87 -12.65 14.98
C ARG A 103 13.87 -12.97 13.48
N ALA A 104 14.95 -13.59 12.98
CA ALA A 104 15.09 -13.92 11.56
C ALA A 104 14.06 -14.95 11.07
N HIS A 105 13.82 -16.00 11.87
CA HIS A 105 12.85 -17.06 11.58
C HIS A 105 11.46 -16.76 12.14
N ARG A 106 11.34 -15.71 12.96
CA ARG A 106 10.09 -15.21 13.56
C ARG A 106 9.40 -16.22 14.49
N ARG A 107 10.17 -17.15 15.03
CA ARG A 107 9.75 -18.17 16.01
C ARG A 107 10.98 -18.74 16.73
N PRO A 108 10.80 -19.44 17.85
CA PRO A 108 11.89 -20.16 18.49
C PRO A 108 12.53 -21.17 17.52
N LEU A 109 13.86 -21.22 17.54
CA LEU A 109 14.62 -22.23 16.80
C LEU A 109 14.49 -23.59 17.49
N THR A 110 14.51 -24.65 16.70
CA THR A 110 14.71 -26.00 17.25
C THR A 110 16.17 -26.20 17.67
N ALA A 111 16.44 -27.19 18.50
CA ALA A 111 17.81 -27.54 18.89
C ALA A 111 18.70 -27.86 17.67
N ASP A 112 18.15 -28.57 16.68
CA ASP A 112 18.85 -28.92 15.44
C ASP A 112 19.16 -27.69 14.57
N GLU A 113 18.25 -26.71 14.54
CA GLU A 113 18.49 -25.44 13.87
C GLU A 113 19.62 -24.66 14.54
N VAL A 114 19.61 -24.56 15.87
CA VAL A 114 20.69 -23.90 16.63
C VAL A 114 22.04 -24.56 16.32
N GLU A 115 22.12 -25.90 16.41
CA GLU A 115 23.38 -26.62 16.14
C GLU A 115 23.83 -26.44 14.69
N SER A 116 22.91 -26.43 13.73
CA SER A 116 23.25 -26.20 12.31
C SER A 116 23.91 -24.83 12.08
N TYR A 117 23.43 -23.78 12.76
CA TYR A 117 24.08 -22.47 12.72
C TYR A 117 25.39 -22.42 13.51
N LEU A 118 25.54 -23.18 14.60
CA LEU A 118 26.82 -23.30 15.30
C LEU A 118 27.88 -24.04 14.47
N VAL A 119 27.48 -25.01 13.65
CA VAL A 119 28.37 -25.64 12.66
C VAL A 119 28.84 -24.62 11.63
N LEU A 120 27.98 -23.71 11.16
CA LEU A 120 28.39 -22.60 10.30
C LEU A 120 29.36 -21.65 11.02
N TYR A 121 29.06 -21.28 12.27
CA TYR A 121 29.94 -20.45 13.10
C TYR A 121 31.37 -21.03 13.16
N ARG A 122 31.51 -22.33 13.44
CA ARG A 122 32.81 -23.03 13.52
C ARG A 122 33.56 -23.07 12.18
N LYS A 123 32.87 -22.95 11.03
CA LYS A 123 33.48 -22.88 9.69
C LYS A 123 33.93 -21.47 9.29
N GLY A 124 33.44 -20.43 9.97
CA GLY A 124 33.76 -19.04 9.66
C GLY A 124 35.24 -18.72 9.57
N PRO A 125 36.11 -19.16 10.50
CA PRO A 125 37.55 -18.91 10.43
C PRO A 125 38.22 -19.46 9.15
N THR A 126 37.68 -20.54 8.57
CA THR A 126 38.15 -21.07 7.28
C THR A 126 37.64 -20.23 6.11
N ALA A 127 36.38 -19.77 6.16
CA ALA A 127 35.78 -18.94 5.10
C ALA A 127 36.39 -17.52 5.05
N TYR A 128 36.80 -16.99 6.21
CA TYR A 128 37.28 -15.62 6.38
C TYR A 128 38.59 -15.58 7.19
N ALA A 129 39.65 -16.19 6.62
CA ALA A 129 40.94 -16.41 7.30
C ALA A 129 41.67 -15.14 7.78
N THR A 130 41.32 -13.96 7.25
CA THR A 130 41.91 -12.67 7.65
C THR A 130 41.16 -11.99 8.79
N MET A 131 40.04 -12.55 9.26
CA MET A 131 39.23 -12.01 10.34
C MET A 131 39.48 -12.75 11.66
N ALA A 132 39.23 -12.09 12.79
CA ALA A 132 39.25 -12.77 14.09
C ALA A 132 38.22 -13.92 14.10
N PRO A 133 38.56 -15.12 14.64
CA PRO A 133 37.72 -16.31 14.54
C PRO A 133 36.25 -16.10 14.95
N PHE A 134 36.02 -15.38 16.05
CA PHE A 134 34.68 -15.05 16.52
C PHE A 134 33.88 -14.21 15.50
N GLN A 135 34.47 -13.13 14.96
CA GLN A 135 33.82 -12.28 13.97
C GLN A 135 33.60 -13.02 12.64
N ALA A 136 34.57 -13.83 12.23
CA ALA A 136 34.49 -14.67 11.05
C ALA A 136 33.32 -15.66 11.13
N GLY A 137 33.15 -16.30 12.29
CA GLY A 137 32.02 -17.19 12.58
C GLY A 137 30.68 -16.47 12.53
N LEU A 138 30.54 -15.34 13.22
CA LEU A 138 29.29 -14.58 13.24
C LEU A 138 28.92 -14.01 11.87
N ARG A 139 29.90 -13.59 11.07
CA ARG A 139 29.68 -13.20 9.67
C ARG A 139 29.01 -14.33 8.89
N LEU A 140 29.58 -15.53 8.92
CA LEU A 140 29.03 -16.67 8.18
C LEU A 140 27.65 -17.09 8.69
N VAL A 141 27.39 -16.96 10.00
CA VAL A 141 26.05 -17.19 10.57
C VAL A 141 25.03 -16.17 10.06
N MET A 142 25.37 -14.87 10.06
CA MET A 142 24.50 -13.82 9.53
C MET A 142 24.19 -14.05 8.05
N GLU A 143 25.20 -14.42 7.25
CA GLU A 143 25.01 -14.80 5.84
C GLU A 143 24.03 -15.97 5.71
N GLY A 144 24.16 -17.00 6.55
CA GLY A 144 23.27 -18.15 6.56
C GLY A 144 21.83 -17.82 6.95
N PHE A 145 21.61 -16.91 7.91
CA PHE A 145 20.26 -16.47 8.27
C PHE A 145 19.62 -15.64 7.14
N LEU A 146 20.33 -14.66 6.60
CA LEU A 146 19.81 -13.75 5.56
C LEU A 146 19.48 -14.46 4.23
N GLN A 147 20.04 -15.65 4.00
CA GLN A 147 19.76 -16.49 2.84
C GLN A 147 18.79 -17.64 3.13
N SER A 148 18.37 -17.82 4.39
CA SER A 148 17.49 -18.92 4.76
C SER A 148 16.10 -18.74 4.12
N PRO A 149 15.46 -19.81 3.62
CA PRO A 149 14.06 -19.76 3.23
C PRO A 149 13.15 -19.29 4.37
N LEU A 150 13.48 -19.59 5.62
CA LEU A 150 12.71 -19.14 6.79
C LEU A 150 12.89 -17.63 7.08
N PHE A 151 13.90 -16.98 6.50
CA PHE A 151 14.03 -15.52 6.51
C PHE A 151 13.37 -14.89 5.28
N LEU A 152 13.67 -15.40 4.08
CA LEU A 152 13.18 -14.86 2.81
C LEU A 152 11.67 -15.07 2.60
N TYR A 153 11.08 -16.06 3.28
CA TYR A 153 9.66 -16.37 3.21
C TYR A 153 9.01 -16.32 4.60
N ARG A 154 7.77 -15.85 4.63
CA ARG A 154 6.83 -16.08 5.72
C ARG A 154 6.24 -17.47 5.51
N VAL A 155 6.57 -18.40 6.40
CA VAL A 155 6.17 -19.80 6.30
C VAL A 155 5.06 -20.10 7.28
N GLU A 156 3.94 -20.57 6.76
CA GLU A 156 2.79 -21.04 7.55
C GLU A 156 2.69 -22.56 7.37
N LYS A 157 3.14 -23.28 8.38
CA LYS A 157 3.41 -24.72 8.37
C LYS A 157 2.15 -25.55 8.53
N SER A 158 1.13 -25.03 9.21
CA SER A 158 -0.12 -25.76 9.44
C SER A 158 -0.71 -26.27 8.11
N THR A 159 -1.07 -27.55 8.06
CA THR A 159 -1.66 -28.21 6.86
C THR A 159 -2.99 -28.88 7.15
N GLN A 160 -3.39 -28.96 8.42
CA GLN A 160 -4.62 -29.62 8.83
C GLN A 160 -5.76 -28.60 8.86
N ALA A 161 -6.86 -28.94 8.17
CA ALA A 161 -8.07 -28.16 8.26
C ALA A 161 -8.85 -28.55 9.53
N ALA A 162 -9.30 -27.56 10.29
CA ALA A 162 -10.28 -27.67 11.37
C ALA A 162 -11.46 -26.75 11.01
N ASP A 163 -12.68 -27.27 11.01
CA ASP A 163 -13.90 -26.53 10.66
C ASP A 163 -13.81 -25.75 9.33
N GLY A 164 -13.21 -26.39 8.32
CA GLY A 164 -13.04 -25.80 6.99
C GLY A 164 -12.00 -24.68 6.92
N LYS A 165 -11.10 -24.57 7.90
CA LYS A 165 -10.04 -23.53 7.97
C LYS A 165 -8.73 -24.14 8.41
N VAL A 166 -7.60 -23.54 8.05
CA VAL A 166 -6.30 -23.97 8.57
C VAL A 166 -5.82 -22.97 9.62
N PRO A 167 -5.87 -23.31 10.93
CA PRO A 167 -5.49 -22.38 11.98
C PRO A 167 -3.98 -22.10 11.93
N LEU A 168 -3.64 -20.83 12.17
CA LEU A 168 -2.27 -20.40 12.34
C LEU A 168 -1.83 -20.56 13.79
N ASP A 169 -0.57 -20.90 14.00
CA ASP A 169 0.02 -20.84 15.33
C ASP A 169 0.28 -19.39 15.78
N ALA A 170 0.57 -19.19 17.06
CA ALA A 170 0.73 -17.86 17.64
C ALA A 170 1.90 -17.06 17.02
N TYR A 171 2.98 -17.72 16.59
CA TYR A 171 4.12 -17.06 15.94
C TYR A 171 3.81 -16.76 14.47
N GLU A 172 3.04 -17.60 13.80
CA GLU A 172 2.50 -17.33 12.47
C GLU A 172 1.57 -16.11 12.49
N VAL A 173 0.67 -16.00 13.49
CA VAL A 173 -0.17 -14.81 13.68
C VAL A 173 0.66 -13.56 13.98
N ALA A 174 1.67 -13.66 14.86
CA ALA A 174 2.61 -12.57 15.13
C ALA A 174 3.31 -12.09 13.86
N SER A 175 3.85 -13.02 13.06
CA SER A 175 4.49 -12.69 11.80
C SER A 175 3.49 -12.08 10.81
N ARG A 176 2.26 -12.60 10.72
CA ARG A 176 1.27 -12.04 9.79
C ARG A 176 0.89 -10.61 10.18
N LEU A 177 0.66 -10.35 11.48
CA LEU A 177 0.43 -8.99 12.00
C LEU A 177 1.59 -8.04 11.71
N SER A 178 2.83 -8.45 12.01
CA SER A 178 4.00 -7.57 11.86
C SER A 178 4.21 -7.14 10.42
N TYR A 179 4.09 -8.05 9.46
CA TYR A 179 4.24 -7.69 8.05
C TYR A 179 3.01 -6.97 7.49
N ALA A 180 1.81 -7.28 7.99
CA ALA A 180 0.60 -6.59 7.55
C ALA A 180 0.54 -5.14 8.05
N LEU A 181 1.10 -4.83 9.23
CA LEU A 181 0.97 -3.50 9.84
C LEU A 181 2.26 -2.69 9.84
N TRP A 182 3.44 -3.31 9.75
CA TRP A 182 4.74 -2.64 9.81
C TRP A 182 5.70 -2.99 8.67
N ASP A 183 5.32 -3.87 7.73
CA ASP A 183 6.20 -4.41 6.68
C ASP A 183 7.53 -4.99 7.20
N SER A 184 7.57 -5.38 8.48
CA SER A 184 8.78 -5.91 9.12
C SER A 184 8.44 -7.05 10.07
N MET A 185 9.47 -7.64 10.66
CA MET A 185 9.35 -8.74 11.60
C MET A 185 8.73 -8.32 12.95
N PRO A 186 8.23 -9.27 13.76
CA PRO A 186 7.66 -8.98 15.07
C PRO A 186 8.69 -8.31 16.01
N ASP A 187 8.20 -7.43 16.87
CA ASP A 187 8.96 -6.91 18.00
C ASP A 187 8.84 -7.82 19.24
N GLU A 188 9.59 -7.52 20.29
CA GLU A 188 9.62 -8.36 21.50
C GLU A 188 8.26 -8.42 22.21
N ALA A 189 7.48 -7.33 22.17
CA ALA A 189 6.13 -7.32 22.72
C ALA A 189 5.22 -8.30 21.97
N LEU A 190 5.30 -8.35 20.64
CA LEU A 190 4.50 -9.27 19.84
C LEU A 190 4.99 -10.73 19.98
N PHE A 191 6.30 -10.96 20.10
CA PHE A 191 6.84 -12.29 20.43
C PHE A 191 6.41 -12.78 21.81
N THR A 192 6.36 -11.87 22.79
CA THR A 192 5.86 -12.17 24.14
C THR A 192 4.38 -12.53 24.10
N ALA A 193 3.57 -11.75 23.39
CA ALA A 193 2.15 -12.06 23.20
C ALA A 193 1.92 -13.43 22.53
N ALA A 194 2.78 -13.81 21.57
CA ALA A 194 2.75 -15.13 20.96
C ALA A 194 3.09 -16.24 21.98
N ARG A 195 4.19 -16.06 22.72
CA ARG A 195 4.68 -17.01 23.73
C ARG A 195 3.67 -17.25 24.86
N GLU A 196 2.95 -16.21 25.26
CA GLU A 196 1.96 -16.26 26.34
C GLU A 196 0.55 -16.66 25.86
N GLY A 197 0.38 -16.95 24.56
CA GLY A 197 -0.88 -17.42 23.99
C GLY A 197 -1.94 -16.34 23.81
N ALA A 198 -1.60 -15.06 23.99
CA ALA A 198 -2.54 -13.94 23.79
C ALA A 198 -3.04 -13.86 22.35
N LEU A 199 -2.20 -14.21 21.37
CA LEU A 199 -2.55 -14.18 19.94
C LEU A 199 -3.47 -15.33 19.50
N GLY A 200 -3.80 -16.27 20.39
CA GLY A 200 -4.87 -17.24 20.15
C GLY A 200 -6.28 -16.68 20.38
N LYS A 201 -6.40 -15.43 20.85
CA LYS A 201 -7.66 -14.76 21.17
C LYS A 201 -7.82 -13.50 20.34
N ARG A 202 -9.06 -13.22 19.92
CA ARG A 202 -9.40 -12.02 19.14
C ARG A 202 -9.00 -10.75 19.87
N GLU A 203 -9.23 -10.69 21.19
CA GLU A 203 -8.94 -9.54 22.03
C GLU A 203 -7.43 -9.27 22.11
N GLY A 204 -6.61 -10.32 22.24
CA GLY A 204 -5.15 -10.18 22.27
C GLY A 204 -4.56 -9.73 20.93
N VAL A 205 -5.12 -10.21 19.81
CA VAL A 205 -4.78 -9.71 18.47
C VAL A 205 -5.18 -8.24 18.32
N ALA A 206 -6.37 -7.85 18.78
CA ALA A 206 -6.85 -6.47 18.70
C ALA A 206 -5.98 -5.51 19.53
N GLU A 207 -5.59 -5.92 20.73
CA GLU A 207 -4.70 -5.16 21.61
C GLU A 207 -3.35 -4.88 20.93
N GLN A 208 -2.73 -5.93 20.39
CA GLN A 208 -1.45 -5.79 19.67
C GLN A 208 -1.60 -4.96 18.40
N ALA A 209 -2.64 -5.18 17.59
CA ALA A 209 -2.89 -4.39 16.39
C ALA A 209 -3.06 -2.90 16.72
N ARG A 210 -3.84 -2.54 17.74
CA ARG A 210 -4.00 -1.14 18.19
C ARG A 210 -2.71 -0.51 18.67
N ARG A 211 -1.88 -1.27 19.42
CA ARG A 211 -0.54 -0.82 19.81
C ARG A 211 0.31 -0.55 18.58
N MET A 212 0.30 -1.48 17.62
CA MET A 212 1.10 -1.38 16.41
C MET A 212 0.69 -0.21 15.51
N MET A 213 -0.61 0.08 15.41
CA MET A 213 -1.13 1.21 14.62
C MET A 213 -0.71 2.58 15.18
N LYS A 214 -0.27 2.68 16.44
CA LYS A 214 0.27 3.92 17.02
C LYS A 214 1.74 4.17 16.65
N ASP A 215 2.46 3.12 16.25
CA ASP A 215 3.88 3.20 15.87
C ASP A 215 4.05 3.93 14.53
N ALA A 216 5.19 4.61 14.36
CA ALA A 216 5.51 5.32 13.12
C ALA A 216 5.56 4.39 11.89
N ARG A 217 5.89 3.11 12.07
CA ARG A 217 5.92 2.12 10.98
C ARG A 217 4.55 1.90 10.34
N ALA A 218 3.47 1.98 11.12
CA ALA A 218 2.12 1.82 10.57
C ALA A 218 1.73 2.91 9.58
N ARG A 219 2.27 4.12 9.73
CA ARG A 219 2.03 5.23 8.79
C ARG A 219 2.55 4.91 7.39
N GLY A 220 3.71 4.24 7.30
CA GLY A 220 4.29 3.82 6.02
C GLY A 220 3.38 2.83 5.29
N VAL A 221 2.90 1.81 5.99
CA VAL A 221 2.01 0.78 5.44
C VAL A 221 0.66 1.36 5.03
N VAL A 222 0.03 2.16 5.89
CA VAL A 222 -1.25 2.81 5.59
C VAL A 222 -1.12 3.81 4.45
N GLY A 223 -0.02 4.55 4.39
CA GLY A 223 0.29 5.45 3.28
C GLY A 223 0.44 4.69 1.96
N ALA A 224 1.20 3.58 1.94
CA ALA A 224 1.40 2.75 0.75
C ALA A 224 0.08 2.16 0.24
N TYR A 225 -0.79 1.68 1.14
CA TYR A 225 -2.13 1.23 0.78
C TYR A 225 -2.93 2.32 0.05
N HIS A 226 -3.02 3.52 0.64
CA HIS A 226 -3.78 4.62 0.05
C HIS A 226 -3.16 5.16 -1.24
N GLN A 227 -1.84 5.09 -1.38
CA GLN A 227 -1.17 5.44 -2.64
C GLN A 227 -1.65 4.55 -3.78
N VAL A 228 -1.80 3.25 -3.54
CA VAL A 228 -2.32 2.31 -4.54
C VAL A 228 -3.82 2.53 -4.78
N VAL A 229 -4.63 2.62 -3.71
CA VAL A 229 -6.08 2.82 -3.82
C VAL A 229 -6.42 4.12 -4.56
N PHE A 230 -5.66 5.20 -4.35
CA PHE A 230 -5.86 6.49 -4.99
C PHE A 230 -5.00 6.73 -6.25
N ASP A 231 -4.33 5.68 -6.75
CA ASP A 231 -3.47 5.70 -7.94
C ASP A 231 -2.45 6.88 -7.94
N VAL A 232 -1.85 7.12 -6.78
CA VAL A 232 -0.83 8.15 -6.58
C VAL A 232 0.42 7.90 -7.44
N PRO A 233 0.88 6.67 -7.72
CA PRO A 233 1.99 6.44 -8.66
C PRO A 233 1.76 7.09 -10.02
N ARG A 234 0.52 7.17 -10.50
CA ARG A 234 0.17 7.87 -11.75
C ARG A 234 0.47 9.36 -11.70
N TYR A 235 0.59 9.99 -10.54
CA TYR A 235 0.89 11.43 -10.44
C TYR A 235 2.25 11.75 -11.07
N ALA A 236 3.16 10.77 -11.13
CA ALA A 236 4.43 10.90 -11.84
C ALA A 236 4.28 11.18 -13.35
N SER A 237 3.12 10.93 -13.96
CA SER A 237 2.82 11.21 -15.38
C SER A 237 2.26 12.61 -15.64
N ILE A 238 2.04 13.44 -14.61
CA ILE A 238 1.50 14.80 -14.76
C ILE A 238 2.48 15.65 -15.59
N ARG A 239 2.10 15.99 -16.82
CA ARG A 239 2.90 16.79 -17.76
C ARG A 239 2.04 17.86 -18.46
N PRO A 240 1.64 18.93 -17.76
CA PRO A 240 0.82 19.99 -18.35
C PRO A 240 1.56 20.71 -19.48
N ASN A 241 0.82 21.18 -20.47
CA ASN A 241 1.34 22.07 -21.49
C ASN A 241 1.61 23.45 -20.89
N THR A 242 2.89 23.85 -20.84
CA THR A 242 3.32 25.09 -20.19
C THR A 242 2.91 26.36 -20.92
N THR A 243 2.55 26.29 -22.21
CA THR A 243 1.97 27.42 -22.94
C THR A 243 0.52 27.64 -22.53
N ARG A 244 -0.25 26.57 -22.32
CA ARG A 244 -1.65 26.65 -21.87
C ARG A 244 -1.76 26.95 -20.37
N PHE A 245 -0.86 26.40 -19.57
CA PHE A 245 -0.83 26.56 -18.11
C PHE A 245 0.50 27.18 -17.66
N PRO A 246 0.72 28.49 -17.89
CA PRO A 246 2.00 29.14 -17.60
C PRO A 246 2.29 29.31 -16.09
N THR A 247 1.28 29.10 -15.24
CA THR A 247 1.38 29.30 -13.79
C THR A 247 1.85 28.05 -13.04
N VAL A 248 1.79 26.87 -13.67
CA VAL A 248 2.28 25.61 -13.09
C VAL A 248 3.71 25.34 -13.52
N THR A 249 4.46 24.64 -12.67
CA THR A 249 5.86 24.30 -12.88
C THR A 249 6.05 22.79 -12.97
N ALA A 250 7.28 22.36 -13.28
CA ALA A 250 7.65 20.94 -13.27
C ALA A 250 7.49 20.28 -11.88
N LYS A 251 7.31 21.06 -10.81
CA LYS A 251 7.13 20.58 -9.43
C LYS A 251 5.69 20.15 -9.11
N LEU A 252 4.73 20.36 -10.01
CA LEU A 252 3.31 20.06 -9.76
C LEU A 252 3.10 18.60 -9.34
N SER A 253 3.76 17.66 -10.02
CA SER A 253 3.67 16.22 -9.74
C SER A 253 4.13 15.87 -8.32
N GLU A 254 5.32 16.33 -7.93
CA GLU A 254 5.90 16.10 -6.61
C GLU A 254 5.05 16.77 -5.51
N SER A 255 4.60 18.01 -5.77
CA SER A 255 3.80 18.76 -4.80
C SER A 255 2.45 18.07 -4.55
N ALA A 256 1.79 17.60 -5.60
CA ALA A 256 0.52 16.89 -5.50
C ALA A 256 0.65 15.52 -4.79
N ALA A 257 1.74 14.78 -5.03
CA ALA A 257 2.00 13.54 -4.30
C ALA A 257 2.23 13.81 -2.80
N LYS A 258 2.95 14.90 -2.47
CA LYS A 258 3.19 15.31 -1.09
C LYS A 258 1.91 15.80 -0.39
N GLU A 259 1.06 16.54 -1.08
CA GLU A 259 -0.28 16.92 -0.61
C GLU A 259 -1.08 15.68 -0.21
N ASN A 260 -1.20 14.70 -1.12
CA ASN A 260 -1.97 13.49 -0.86
C ASN A 260 -1.44 12.73 0.36
N ALA A 261 -0.12 12.57 0.46
CA ALA A 261 0.50 11.88 1.58
C ALA A 261 0.23 12.59 2.93
N LEU A 262 0.35 13.91 2.98
CA LEU A 262 0.04 14.69 4.19
C LEU A 262 -1.45 14.64 4.53
N PHE A 263 -2.32 14.74 3.52
CA PHE A 263 -3.77 14.66 3.68
C PHE A 263 -4.19 13.30 4.26
N VAL A 264 -3.71 12.19 3.70
CA VAL A 264 -4.03 10.84 4.19
C VAL A 264 -3.51 10.64 5.61
N ASP A 265 -2.27 11.05 5.90
CA ASP A 265 -1.69 10.93 7.26
C ASP A 265 -2.51 11.72 8.28
N ASP A 266 -2.89 12.96 7.96
CA ASP A 266 -3.72 13.80 8.81
C ASP A 266 -5.11 13.19 9.07
N VAL A 267 -5.81 12.78 8.00
CA VAL A 267 -7.15 12.17 8.12
C VAL A 267 -7.07 10.92 8.98
N VAL A 268 -6.14 10.02 8.71
CA VAL A 268 -6.12 8.69 9.33
C VAL A 268 -5.55 8.71 10.75
N PHE A 269 -4.44 9.42 10.98
CA PHE A 269 -3.69 9.32 12.24
C PHE A 269 -3.83 10.56 13.13
N THR A 270 -3.90 11.76 12.57
CA THR A 270 -4.03 12.98 13.38
C THR A 270 -5.48 13.18 13.85
N ARG A 271 -6.44 12.96 12.94
CA ARG A 271 -7.87 13.12 13.23
C ARG A 271 -8.57 11.83 13.63
N GLU A 272 -7.88 10.69 13.55
CA GLU A 272 -8.48 9.36 13.75
C GLU A 272 -9.77 9.18 12.91
N GLY A 273 -9.73 9.71 11.68
CA GLY A 273 -10.86 9.90 10.81
C GLY A 273 -11.35 8.63 10.11
N ARG A 274 -12.45 8.79 9.39
CA ARG A 274 -13.18 7.73 8.69
C ARG A 274 -12.84 7.75 7.21
N PHE A 275 -13.18 6.66 6.50
CA PHE A 275 -13.06 6.62 5.05
C PHE A 275 -13.90 7.72 4.36
N SER A 276 -15.08 8.03 4.89
CA SER A 276 -15.90 9.14 4.38
C SER A 276 -15.15 10.48 4.40
N ASP A 277 -14.31 10.72 5.43
CA ASP A 277 -13.55 11.97 5.56
C ASP A 277 -12.48 12.12 4.47
N LEU A 278 -11.93 11.00 3.96
CA LEU A 278 -11.02 11.01 2.79
C LEU A 278 -11.75 11.48 1.52
N LEU A 279 -13.04 11.21 1.41
CA LEU A 279 -13.88 11.62 0.27
C LEU A 279 -14.54 12.99 0.50
N THR A 280 -14.69 13.43 1.75
CA THR A 280 -15.50 14.63 2.07
C THR A 280 -14.77 15.77 2.76
N SER A 281 -13.50 15.63 3.16
CA SER A 281 -12.77 16.72 3.79
C SER A 281 -12.58 17.90 2.83
N ARG A 282 -12.63 19.14 3.33
CA ARG A 282 -12.19 20.33 2.58
C ARG A 282 -10.78 20.77 2.96
N ASP A 283 -10.26 20.21 4.05
CA ASP A 283 -8.94 20.53 4.54
C ASP A 283 -7.91 19.70 3.79
N THR A 284 -6.82 20.34 3.39
CA THR A 284 -5.68 19.77 2.68
C THR A 284 -4.38 20.46 3.12
N PHE A 285 -3.27 20.11 2.50
CA PHE A 285 -1.97 20.76 2.67
C PHE A 285 -1.50 21.36 1.36
N VAL A 286 -1.12 22.64 1.40
CA VAL A 286 -0.71 23.39 0.19
C VAL A 286 0.66 24.02 0.39
N ASN A 287 1.44 24.07 -0.68
CA ASN A 287 2.60 24.93 -0.85
C ASN A 287 2.27 26.03 -1.89
N ASP A 288 3.27 26.83 -2.26
CA ASP A 288 3.17 27.87 -3.29
C ASP A 288 2.70 27.36 -4.66
N GLU A 289 3.17 26.19 -5.09
CA GLU A 289 2.75 25.54 -6.32
C GLU A 289 1.24 25.22 -6.32
N LEU A 290 0.76 24.53 -5.29
CA LEU A 290 -0.64 24.10 -5.20
C LEU A 290 -1.59 25.25 -4.88
N ALA A 291 -1.17 26.23 -4.07
CA ALA A 291 -1.96 27.41 -3.76
C ALA A 291 -2.38 28.17 -5.03
N ARG A 292 -1.51 28.22 -6.05
CA ARG A 292 -1.84 28.81 -7.37
C ARG A 292 -2.94 28.06 -8.09
N VAL A 293 -2.92 26.72 -8.08
CA VAL A 293 -3.93 25.89 -8.75
C VAL A 293 -5.27 25.93 -8.00
N TYR A 294 -5.22 26.00 -6.67
CA TYR A 294 -6.40 26.15 -5.82
C TYR A 294 -6.98 27.58 -5.79
N GLY A 295 -6.28 28.57 -6.36
CA GLY A 295 -6.72 29.97 -6.36
C GLY A 295 -6.66 30.63 -4.98
N LEU A 296 -5.80 30.14 -4.08
CA LEU A 296 -5.66 30.68 -2.73
C LEU A 296 -4.88 32.00 -2.74
N THR A 297 -5.40 33.00 -2.01
CA THR A 297 -4.74 34.30 -1.82
C THR A 297 -3.89 34.29 -0.56
N GLY A 298 -2.68 34.84 -0.62
CA GLY A 298 -1.79 34.96 0.54
C GLY A 298 -0.33 34.76 0.17
N THR A 299 0.54 34.68 1.18
CA THR A 299 1.95 34.35 1.00
C THR A 299 2.17 32.87 1.30
N PHE A 300 2.52 32.12 0.27
CA PHE A 300 2.89 30.70 0.36
C PHE A 300 4.35 30.53 -0.02
N THR A 301 5.00 29.52 0.55
CA THR A 301 6.39 29.14 0.25
C THR A 301 6.43 27.71 -0.27
N ALA A 302 7.62 27.16 -0.49
CA ALA A 302 7.77 25.75 -0.82
C ALA A 302 7.32 24.79 0.31
N ASP A 303 7.17 25.30 1.54
CA ASP A 303 6.71 24.53 2.69
C ASP A 303 5.20 24.29 2.63
N PHE A 304 4.78 23.10 3.04
CA PHE A 304 3.38 22.73 3.10
C PHE A 304 2.72 23.24 4.38
N VAL A 305 1.60 23.94 4.22
CA VAL A 305 0.77 24.43 5.34
C VAL A 305 -0.67 23.91 5.20
N PRO A 306 -1.39 23.69 6.32
CA PRO A 306 -2.80 23.36 6.26
C PRO A 306 -3.62 24.47 5.59
N ALA A 307 -4.61 24.09 4.78
CA ALA A 307 -5.56 25.02 4.19
C ALA A 307 -6.94 24.38 4.05
N THR A 308 -7.99 25.19 4.21
CA THR A 308 -9.38 24.78 3.93
C THR A 308 -9.77 25.34 2.56
N LEU A 309 -10.21 24.45 1.67
CA LEU A 309 -10.57 24.79 0.30
C LEU A 309 -12.06 25.23 0.18
N ASP A 310 -12.38 25.92 -0.91
CA ASP A 310 -13.76 26.36 -1.22
C ASP A 310 -14.71 25.16 -1.32
N ALA A 311 -15.73 25.15 -0.46
CA ALA A 311 -16.70 24.06 -0.34
C ALA A 311 -17.59 23.87 -1.57
N THR A 312 -17.72 24.90 -2.41
CA THR A 312 -18.48 24.83 -3.66
C THR A 312 -17.68 24.19 -4.79
N GLN A 313 -16.37 24.04 -4.61
CA GLN A 313 -15.45 23.55 -5.64
C GLN A 313 -14.69 22.30 -5.23
N ARG A 314 -14.38 22.11 -3.95
CA ARG A 314 -13.42 21.09 -3.49
C ARG A 314 -14.02 20.22 -2.40
N ARG A 315 -13.82 18.91 -2.54
CA ARG A 315 -14.29 17.86 -1.65
C ARG A 315 -13.42 16.60 -1.78
N GLY A 316 -12.69 16.30 -0.71
CA GLY A 316 -11.87 15.09 -0.56
C GLY A 316 -10.80 14.89 -1.63
N VAL A 317 -10.24 13.69 -1.61
CA VAL A 317 -9.14 13.26 -2.48
C VAL A 317 -9.48 13.36 -3.98
N LEU A 318 -10.76 13.18 -4.35
CA LEU A 318 -11.20 13.20 -5.75
C LEU A 318 -11.22 14.61 -6.37
N THR A 319 -10.98 15.65 -5.58
CA THR A 319 -10.83 17.02 -6.08
C THR A 319 -9.45 17.60 -5.80
N GLN A 320 -8.51 16.78 -5.31
CA GLN A 320 -7.11 17.17 -5.19
C GLN A 320 -6.46 17.30 -6.57
N VAL A 321 -5.46 18.19 -6.66
CA VAL A 321 -4.70 18.46 -7.89
C VAL A 321 -4.12 17.17 -8.48
N GLY A 322 -3.57 16.31 -7.63
CA GLY A 322 -2.93 15.07 -8.06
C GLY A 322 -3.86 14.15 -8.85
N PHE A 323 -5.03 13.84 -8.28
CA PHE A 323 -6.04 13.00 -8.94
C PHE A 323 -6.52 13.63 -10.26
N LEU A 324 -6.87 14.92 -10.23
CA LEU A 324 -7.44 15.61 -11.38
C LEU A 324 -6.44 15.71 -12.54
N ALA A 325 -5.18 16.06 -12.25
CA ALA A 325 -4.15 16.27 -13.26
C ALA A 325 -3.52 14.96 -13.77
N SER A 326 -3.45 13.91 -12.94
CA SER A 326 -2.92 12.60 -13.37
C SER A 326 -3.89 11.86 -14.31
N HIS A 327 -5.18 12.17 -14.20
CA HIS A 327 -6.25 11.72 -15.09
C HIS A 327 -6.67 12.86 -16.04
N ALA A 328 -5.68 13.50 -16.66
CA ALA A 328 -5.85 14.47 -17.72
C ALA A 328 -4.79 14.26 -18.81
N THR A 329 -5.02 14.85 -19.98
CA THR A 329 -3.96 15.03 -20.98
C THR A 329 -3.11 16.25 -20.60
N SER A 330 -2.09 16.59 -21.40
CA SER A 330 -1.32 17.82 -21.17
C SER A 330 -2.15 19.10 -21.39
N MET A 331 -3.30 19.03 -22.07
CA MET A 331 -4.08 20.20 -22.46
C MET A 331 -5.50 20.18 -21.91
N ASP A 332 -6.17 19.04 -21.98
CA ASP A 332 -7.60 18.90 -21.70
C ASP A 332 -7.85 17.89 -20.56
N PRO A 333 -8.91 18.12 -19.73
CA PRO A 333 -9.31 17.16 -18.72
C PRO A 333 -9.78 15.85 -19.35
N ASP A 334 -9.62 14.74 -18.63
CA ASP A 334 -9.96 13.41 -19.14
C ASP A 334 -11.03 12.74 -18.27
N PRO A 335 -12.33 13.00 -18.54
CA PRO A 335 -13.41 12.36 -17.80
C PRO A 335 -13.46 10.84 -18.02
N ILE A 336 -12.90 10.32 -19.12
CA ILE A 336 -12.87 8.87 -19.37
C ILE A 336 -12.01 8.19 -18.31
N HIS A 337 -10.75 8.63 -18.14
CA HIS A 337 -9.86 8.02 -17.16
C HIS A 337 -10.28 8.29 -15.71
N ARG A 338 -10.85 9.47 -15.41
CA ARG A 338 -11.45 9.75 -14.10
C ARG A 338 -12.61 8.77 -13.81
N GLY A 339 -13.49 8.53 -14.79
CA GLY A 339 -14.60 7.59 -14.65
C GLY A 339 -14.16 6.14 -14.49
N VAL A 340 -13.15 5.70 -15.26
CA VAL A 340 -12.53 4.37 -15.12
C VAL A 340 -11.97 4.18 -13.71
N PHE A 341 -11.21 5.16 -13.18
CA PHE A 341 -10.70 5.09 -11.82
C PHE A 341 -11.82 4.89 -10.80
N LEU A 342 -12.88 5.69 -10.84
CA LEU A 342 -13.99 5.57 -9.89
C LEU A 342 -14.67 4.19 -9.98
N SER A 343 -14.85 3.67 -11.20
CA SER A 343 -15.47 2.37 -11.44
C SER A 343 -14.63 1.22 -10.87
N GLU A 344 -13.33 1.20 -11.17
CA GLU A 344 -12.44 0.09 -10.79
C GLU A 344 -11.98 0.18 -9.33
N HIS A 345 -11.58 1.37 -8.85
CA HIS A 345 -10.93 1.55 -7.54
C HIS A 345 -11.92 1.86 -6.40
N LEU A 346 -13.06 2.50 -6.69
CA LEU A 346 -14.03 2.89 -5.66
C LEU A 346 -15.32 2.07 -5.70
N LEU A 347 -15.70 1.53 -6.86
CA LEU A 347 -16.89 0.67 -6.99
C LEU A 347 -16.53 -0.81 -7.19
N CYS A 348 -15.24 -1.14 -7.34
CA CYS A 348 -14.76 -2.50 -7.57
C CYS A 348 -15.46 -3.17 -8.77
N GLN A 349 -15.82 -2.37 -9.78
CA GLN A 349 -16.42 -2.85 -11.02
C GLN A 349 -15.31 -3.14 -12.02
N LYS A 350 -15.32 -4.35 -12.58
CA LYS A 350 -14.34 -4.73 -13.60
C LYS A 350 -14.75 -4.13 -14.94
N ILE A 351 -13.86 -3.32 -15.53
CA ILE A 351 -13.99 -2.88 -16.90
C ILE A 351 -13.10 -3.78 -17.77
N GLY A 352 -13.67 -4.36 -18.82
CA GLY A 352 -12.88 -5.17 -19.77
C GLY A 352 -11.83 -4.31 -20.48
N ALA A 353 -10.75 -4.94 -20.94
CA ALA A 353 -9.76 -4.25 -21.77
C ALA A 353 -10.45 -3.55 -22.95
N PRO A 354 -10.05 -2.31 -23.28
CA PRO A 354 -10.67 -1.62 -24.40
C PRO A 354 -10.36 -2.34 -25.72
N PRO A 355 -11.18 -2.12 -26.78
CA PRO A 355 -10.93 -2.69 -28.09
C PRO A 355 -9.54 -2.33 -28.63
N ALA A 356 -8.95 -3.21 -29.45
CA ALA A 356 -7.71 -2.91 -30.16
C ALA A 356 -7.92 -1.73 -31.12
N ASN A 357 -6.90 -0.85 -31.24
CA ASN A 357 -6.89 0.32 -32.14
C ASN A 357 -7.96 1.38 -31.83
N ILE A 358 -7.97 1.90 -30.60
CA ILE A 358 -8.86 3.01 -30.22
C ILE A 358 -8.46 4.29 -30.98
N PRO A 359 -9.38 4.91 -31.73
CA PRO A 359 -9.10 6.20 -32.37
C PRO A 359 -8.95 7.31 -31.32
N ALA A 360 -8.01 8.22 -31.54
CA ALA A 360 -7.84 9.39 -30.69
C ALA A 360 -9.09 10.28 -30.67
N LEU A 361 -9.30 11.00 -29.57
CA LEU A 361 -10.36 12.01 -29.49
C LEU A 361 -10.11 13.09 -30.56
N PRO A 362 -11.14 13.55 -31.27
CA PRO A 362 -10.99 14.63 -32.24
C PRO A 362 -10.71 15.96 -31.55
N ALA A 363 -10.13 16.92 -32.28
CA ALA A 363 -9.95 18.28 -31.78
C ALA A 363 -11.31 18.90 -31.39
N PRO A 364 -11.39 19.70 -30.31
CA PRO A 364 -12.66 20.22 -29.83
C PRO A 364 -13.42 21.09 -30.82
N ASN A 365 -12.72 21.83 -31.70
CA ASN A 365 -13.33 22.68 -32.74
C ASN A 365 -14.44 23.60 -32.21
N GLY A 366 -14.22 24.21 -31.04
CA GLY A 366 -15.18 25.09 -30.37
C GLY A 366 -16.20 24.40 -29.46
N ARG A 367 -16.30 23.07 -29.48
CA ARG A 367 -17.17 22.29 -28.60
C ARG A 367 -16.54 22.14 -27.22
N THR A 368 -17.36 21.89 -26.21
CA THR A 368 -16.90 21.50 -24.87
C THR A 368 -16.25 20.11 -24.89
N ASN A 369 -15.35 19.84 -23.95
CA ASN A 369 -14.71 18.54 -23.78
C ASN A 369 -15.75 17.42 -23.59
N ARG A 370 -16.75 17.64 -22.74
CA ARG A 370 -17.90 16.74 -22.59
C ARG A 370 -18.58 16.40 -23.91
N GLU A 371 -18.88 17.39 -24.76
CA GLU A 371 -19.52 17.14 -26.05
C GLU A 371 -18.63 16.29 -26.95
N VAL A 372 -17.33 16.58 -27.01
CA VAL A 372 -16.34 15.81 -27.78
C VAL A 372 -16.34 14.35 -27.33
N VAL A 373 -16.15 14.10 -26.02
CA VAL A 373 -16.14 12.76 -25.43
C VAL A 373 -17.44 12.03 -25.70
N THR A 374 -18.59 12.67 -25.47
CA THR A 374 -19.92 12.06 -25.69
C THR A 374 -20.09 11.63 -27.14
N SER A 375 -19.80 12.52 -28.10
CA SER A 375 -19.96 12.19 -29.53
C SER A 375 -19.03 11.08 -30.02
N HIS A 376 -17.86 10.91 -29.38
CA HIS A 376 -16.89 9.90 -29.75
C HIS A 376 -17.17 8.55 -29.10
N THR A 377 -17.60 8.55 -27.84
CA THR A 377 -17.66 7.34 -27.01
C THR A 377 -19.07 6.79 -26.85
N GLU A 378 -20.11 7.59 -27.07
CA GLU A 378 -21.52 7.20 -26.92
C GLU A 378 -22.28 7.20 -28.25
N ALA A 379 -21.57 7.23 -29.38
CA ALA A 379 -22.18 7.11 -30.69
C ALA A 379 -22.98 5.79 -30.80
N PRO A 380 -24.25 5.83 -31.25
CA PRO A 380 -25.10 4.65 -31.33
C PRO A 380 -24.46 3.52 -32.16
N GLY A 381 -24.56 2.28 -31.66
CA GLY A 381 -24.04 1.09 -32.35
C GLY A 381 -22.53 0.89 -32.26
N THR A 382 -21.80 1.74 -31.52
CA THR A 382 -20.36 1.55 -31.27
C THR A 382 -20.10 0.61 -30.10
N VAL A 383 -18.95 -0.07 -30.15
CA VAL A 383 -18.46 -0.89 -29.02
C VAL A 383 -18.18 -0.06 -27.77
N CYS A 384 -17.83 1.23 -27.94
CA CYS A 384 -17.53 2.16 -26.85
C CYS A 384 -18.75 2.47 -25.98
N ALA A 385 -19.92 2.66 -26.60
CA ALA A 385 -21.13 3.11 -25.90
C ALA A 385 -21.56 2.15 -24.78
N SER A 386 -21.30 0.85 -24.94
CA SER A 386 -21.67 -0.18 -23.96
C SER A 386 -21.12 0.10 -22.56
N CYS A 387 -19.83 0.42 -22.46
CA CYS A 387 -19.17 0.76 -21.20
C CYS A 387 -19.31 2.26 -20.90
N HIS A 388 -19.16 3.12 -21.90
CA HIS A 388 -19.09 4.56 -21.68
C HIS A 388 -20.39 5.17 -21.16
N SER A 389 -21.55 4.80 -21.70
CA SER A 389 -22.84 5.38 -21.30
C SER A 389 -23.29 4.98 -19.90
N ASN A 390 -22.70 3.97 -19.27
CA ASN A 390 -23.18 3.43 -17.99
C ASN A 390 -22.12 3.32 -16.89
N LEU A 391 -20.88 2.94 -17.25
CA LEU A 391 -19.83 2.58 -16.28
C LEU A 391 -18.71 3.61 -16.19
N ILE A 392 -18.53 4.46 -17.21
CA ILE A 392 -17.36 5.35 -17.32
C ILE A 392 -17.80 6.82 -17.31
N ASN A 393 -18.41 7.29 -18.39
CA ASN A 393 -18.67 8.71 -18.58
C ASN A 393 -19.56 9.30 -17.48
N PRO A 394 -20.63 8.63 -17.00
CA PRO A 394 -21.42 9.16 -15.92
C PRO A 394 -20.65 9.43 -14.62
N LEU A 395 -19.59 8.66 -14.33
CA LEU A 395 -18.71 8.87 -13.18
C LEU A 395 -17.64 9.95 -13.45
N GLY A 396 -17.29 10.17 -14.73
CA GLY A 396 -16.27 11.13 -15.16
C GLY A 396 -16.77 12.56 -15.36
N PHE A 397 -17.95 12.75 -15.95
CA PHE A 397 -18.51 14.07 -16.27
C PHE A 397 -18.70 15.03 -15.09
N PRO A 398 -18.97 14.57 -13.85
CA PRO A 398 -19.00 15.46 -12.69
C PRO A 398 -17.71 16.26 -12.46
N PHE A 399 -16.58 15.83 -13.03
CA PHE A 399 -15.30 16.52 -12.93
C PHE A 399 -15.03 17.53 -14.06
N GLU A 400 -16.00 17.80 -14.95
CA GLU A 400 -15.81 18.74 -16.06
C GLU A 400 -15.58 20.19 -15.61
N ASN A 401 -15.93 20.53 -14.36
CA ASN A 401 -15.57 21.80 -13.73
C ASN A 401 -14.09 21.93 -13.37
N PHE A 402 -13.24 20.96 -13.70
CA PHE A 402 -11.79 21.07 -13.53
C PHE A 402 -11.05 20.91 -14.85
N ASP A 403 -10.07 21.77 -15.08
CA ASP A 403 -9.18 21.70 -16.24
C ASP A 403 -8.12 20.58 -16.11
N ALA A 404 -7.15 20.57 -17.02
CA ALA A 404 -6.11 19.55 -17.09
C ALA A 404 -5.07 19.62 -15.95
N VAL A 405 -4.96 20.75 -15.24
CA VAL A 405 -4.09 20.88 -14.06
C VAL A 405 -4.88 20.78 -12.76
N GLY A 406 -6.20 20.57 -12.85
CA GLY A 406 -7.10 20.52 -11.71
C GLY A 406 -7.56 21.89 -11.22
N GLY A 407 -7.36 22.97 -11.99
CA GLY A 407 -7.91 24.29 -11.73
C GLY A 407 -9.42 24.31 -11.96
N PHE A 408 -10.16 25.04 -11.12
CA PHE A 408 -11.63 25.13 -11.24
C PHE A 408 -12.02 26.04 -12.41
N ARG A 409 -13.04 25.64 -13.17
CA ARG A 409 -13.57 26.36 -14.33
C ARG A 409 -15.09 26.30 -14.41
N THR A 410 -15.68 27.34 -14.99
CA THR A 410 -17.11 27.42 -15.29
C THR A 410 -17.40 27.47 -16.79
N THR A 411 -16.36 27.65 -17.62
CA THR A 411 -16.47 27.65 -19.07
C THR A 411 -15.45 26.72 -19.72
N ASP A 412 -15.81 26.22 -20.90
CA ASP A 412 -14.99 25.38 -21.76
C ASP A 412 -15.17 25.84 -23.21
N ASN A 413 -14.08 26.25 -23.86
CA ASN A 413 -14.12 26.80 -25.22
C ASN A 413 -15.16 27.93 -25.41
N GLY A 414 -15.37 28.75 -24.37
CA GLY A 414 -16.32 29.87 -24.38
C GLY A 414 -17.77 29.49 -24.05
N HIS A 415 -18.06 28.21 -23.83
CA HIS A 415 -19.39 27.72 -23.45
C HIS A 415 -19.46 27.37 -21.96
N PRO A 416 -20.63 27.46 -21.30
CA PRO A 416 -20.79 27.00 -19.92
C PRO A 416 -20.46 25.51 -19.78
N VAL A 417 -19.77 25.14 -18.70
CA VAL A 417 -19.54 23.74 -18.35
C VAL A 417 -20.82 23.09 -17.85
N ASP A 418 -21.13 21.89 -18.36
CA ASP A 418 -22.12 20.99 -17.79
C ASP A 418 -21.42 19.82 -17.09
N ALA A 419 -21.49 19.79 -15.76
CA ALA A 419 -20.99 18.69 -14.93
C ALA A 419 -22.10 17.79 -14.38
N THR A 420 -23.36 18.01 -14.77
CA THR A 420 -24.48 17.21 -14.27
C THR A 420 -24.41 15.79 -14.80
N SER A 421 -24.74 14.79 -13.98
CA SER A 421 -24.67 13.38 -14.38
C SER A 421 -25.61 12.51 -13.55
N SER A 422 -25.78 11.25 -13.95
CA SER A 422 -26.55 10.24 -13.22
C SER A 422 -25.83 8.89 -13.22
N PRO A 423 -24.67 8.78 -12.55
CA PRO A 423 -23.91 7.52 -12.46
C PRO A 423 -24.69 6.41 -11.76
N SER A 424 -24.37 5.16 -12.11
CA SER A 424 -24.82 3.99 -11.37
C SER A 424 -23.88 3.73 -10.19
N ILE A 425 -24.37 3.93 -8.97
CA ILE A 425 -23.62 3.74 -7.72
C ILE A 425 -24.40 2.73 -6.88
N GLY A 426 -23.76 1.59 -6.58
CA GLY A 426 -24.43 0.50 -5.86
C GLY A 426 -25.62 -0.13 -6.61
N GLY A 427 -25.65 -0.04 -7.94
CA GLY A 427 -26.74 -0.54 -8.78
C GLY A 427 -27.88 0.46 -9.02
N GLU A 428 -27.84 1.64 -8.40
CA GLU A 428 -28.87 2.67 -8.54
C GLU A 428 -28.34 3.89 -9.31
N LYS A 429 -29.17 4.50 -10.17
CA LYS A 429 -28.80 5.76 -10.83
C LYS A 429 -29.05 6.93 -9.87
N VAL A 430 -27.99 7.66 -9.55
CA VAL A 430 -28.06 8.80 -8.62
C VAL A 430 -27.73 10.09 -9.35
N ALA A 431 -28.66 11.04 -9.38
CA ALA A 431 -28.42 12.35 -9.99
C ALA A 431 -27.45 13.18 -9.15
N VAL A 432 -26.40 13.69 -9.80
CA VAL A 432 -25.38 14.57 -9.21
C VAL A 432 -25.17 15.78 -10.09
N ARG A 433 -24.94 16.95 -9.49
CA ARG A 433 -24.74 18.20 -10.22
C ARG A 433 -23.28 18.49 -10.57
N ASP A 434 -22.35 17.96 -9.78
CA ASP A 434 -20.92 18.24 -9.85
C ASP A 434 -20.10 17.17 -9.07
N ALA A 435 -18.77 17.28 -9.09
CA ALA A 435 -17.85 16.41 -8.37
C ALA A 435 -18.00 16.48 -6.84
N VAL A 436 -18.46 17.60 -6.29
CA VAL A 436 -18.67 17.75 -4.84
C VAL A 436 -19.82 16.87 -4.39
N GLN A 437 -20.96 16.93 -5.08
CA GLN A 437 -22.11 16.08 -4.82
C GLN A 437 -21.82 14.60 -5.15
N LEU A 438 -21.02 14.33 -6.19
CA LEU A 438 -20.55 12.98 -6.46
C LEU A 438 -19.75 12.42 -5.29
N SER A 439 -18.83 13.20 -4.72
CA SER A 439 -18.01 12.77 -3.58
C SER A 439 -18.86 12.48 -2.35
N ASP A 440 -19.88 13.30 -2.06
CA ASP A 440 -20.89 13.01 -1.01
C ASP A 440 -21.66 11.72 -1.26
N THR A 441 -22.05 11.50 -2.51
CA THR A 441 -22.81 10.31 -2.92
C THR A 441 -21.97 9.04 -2.76
N LEU A 442 -20.69 9.09 -3.15
CA LEU A 442 -19.76 7.98 -2.96
C LEU A 442 -19.49 7.72 -1.48
N ALA A 443 -19.30 8.78 -0.69
CA ALA A 443 -19.06 8.68 0.76
C ALA A 443 -20.24 8.14 1.57
N SER A 444 -21.44 8.09 0.98
CA SER A 444 -22.64 7.51 1.60
C SER A 444 -23.03 6.14 1.02
N SER A 445 -22.29 5.64 0.02
CA SER A 445 -22.62 4.41 -0.68
C SER A 445 -22.07 3.16 0.02
N GLN A 446 -22.94 2.18 0.28
CA GLN A 446 -22.52 0.89 0.83
C GLN A 446 -21.47 0.20 -0.07
N ALA A 447 -21.70 0.22 -1.38
CA ALA A 447 -20.81 -0.44 -2.34
C ALA A 447 -19.39 0.14 -2.30
N VAL A 448 -19.26 1.46 -2.09
CA VAL A 448 -17.96 2.13 -2.01
C VAL A 448 -17.23 1.76 -0.72
N HIS A 449 -17.94 1.74 0.42
CA HIS A 449 -17.36 1.29 1.69
C HIS A 449 -16.98 -0.20 1.68
N GLU A 450 -17.76 -1.06 1.02
CA GLU A 450 -17.42 -2.47 0.81
C GLU A 450 -16.20 -2.64 -0.09
N CYS A 451 -16.09 -1.86 -1.17
CA CYS A 451 -14.92 -1.89 -2.04
C CYS A 451 -13.64 -1.46 -1.27
N TYR A 452 -13.72 -0.38 -0.50
CA TYR A 452 -12.62 0.05 0.36
C TYR A 452 -12.24 -1.01 1.41
N ALA A 453 -13.21 -1.67 2.04
CA ALA A 453 -12.95 -2.75 2.98
C ALA A 453 -12.34 -4.00 2.30
N ARG A 454 -12.78 -4.33 1.08
CA ARG A 454 -12.23 -5.44 0.27
C ARG A 454 -10.76 -5.21 -0.02
N HIS A 455 -10.40 -4.01 -0.46
CA HIS A 455 -9.00 -3.67 -0.73
C HIS A 455 -8.11 -3.78 0.51
N TRP A 456 -8.60 -3.43 1.70
CA TRP A 456 -7.87 -3.70 2.94
C TRP A 456 -7.67 -5.19 3.23
N VAL A 457 -8.71 -6.01 3.04
CA VAL A 457 -8.60 -7.47 3.20
C VAL A 457 -7.56 -8.03 2.22
N GLU A 458 -7.59 -7.59 0.97
CA GLU A 458 -6.67 -7.99 -0.09
C GLU A 458 -5.22 -7.63 0.23
N PHE A 459 -5.00 -6.37 0.58
CA PHE A 459 -3.68 -5.83 0.90
C PHE A 459 -3.06 -6.51 2.12
N LEU A 460 -3.81 -6.61 3.23
CA LEU A 460 -3.27 -7.16 4.48
C LEU A 460 -3.09 -8.69 4.43
N SER A 461 -3.86 -9.39 3.59
CA SER A 461 -3.71 -10.83 3.37
C SER A 461 -2.65 -11.18 2.33
N GLY A 462 -2.34 -10.24 1.42
CA GLY A 462 -1.42 -10.46 0.29
C GLY A 462 -1.98 -11.47 -0.71
N ARG A 463 -3.29 -11.41 -0.98
CA ARG A 463 -4.02 -12.24 -1.95
C ARG A 463 -5.34 -11.56 -2.34
N PRO A 464 -5.96 -11.89 -3.49
CA PRO A 464 -7.33 -11.48 -3.77
C PRO A 464 -8.32 -11.90 -2.68
N ALA A 465 -9.39 -11.12 -2.49
CA ALA A 465 -10.46 -11.46 -1.58
C ALA A 465 -11.14 -12.76 -2.05
N ALA A 466 -11.29 -13.72 -1.13
CA ALA A 466 -11.95 -14.99 -1.38
C ALA A 466 -13.45 -14.90 -1.09
N THR A 467 -14.21 -15.92 -1.46
CA THR A 467 -15.66 -15.96 -1.24
C THR A 467 -16.01 -15.87 0.26
N GLU A 468 -15.18 -16.49 1.10
CA GLU A 468 -15.31 -16.52 2.56
C GLU A 468 -15.09 -15.14 3.21
N ASP A 469 -14.41 -14.22 2.51
CA ASP A 469 -14.19 -12.86 3.00
C ASP A 469 -15.43 -11.97 2.82
N ALA A 470 -16.41 -12.38 2.00
CA ALA A 470 -17.57 -11.56 1.64
C ALA A 470 -18.38 -11.09 2.86
N ALA A 471 -18.59 -11.95 3.85
CA ALA A 471 -19.32 -11.59 5.07
C ALA A 471 -18.56 -10.56 5.92
N LEU A 472 -17.22 -10.66 5.97
CA LEU A 472 -16.37 -9.69 6.66
C LEU A 472 -16.42 -8.34 5.91
N VAL A 473 -16.24 -8.35 4.59
CA VAL A 473 -16.29 -7.14 3.75
C VAL A 473 -17.63 -6.43 3.88
N ALA A 474 -18.75 -7.14 3.79
CA ALA A 474 -20.09 -6.55 3.95
C ALA A 474 -20.28 -5.93 5.34
N ARG A 475 -19.83 -6.62 6.40
CA ARG A 475 -19.89 -6.10 7.78
C ARG A 475 -19.06 -4.83 7.92
N LEU A 476 -17.80 -4.85 7.46
CA LEU A 476 -16.90 -3.71 7.53
C LEU A 476 -17.42 -2.52 6.73
N GLY A 477 -17.92 -2.75 5.53
CA GLY A 477 -18.54 -1.73 4.70
C GLY A 477 -19.72 -1.07 5.41
N LYS A 478 -20.58 -1.87 6.07
CA LYS A 478 -21.72 -1.35 6.83
C LYS A 478 -21.29 -0.48 8.01
N LEU A 479 -20.35 -0.96 8.83
CA LEU A 479 -19.84 -0.23 10.00
C LEU A 479 -19.09 1.04 9.59
N SER A 480 -18.28 0.96 8.54
CA SER A 480 -17.56 2.11 7.98
C SER A 480 -18.53 3.19 7.48
N ARG A 481 -19.57 2.80 6.73
CA ARG A 481 -20.61 3.74 6.24
C ARG A 481 -21.42 4.37 7.36
N ALA A 482 -21.72 3.62 8.41
CA ALA A 482 -22.40 4.16 9.60
C ALA A 482 -21.53 5.12 10.42
N GLY A 483 -20.24 5.26 10.09
CA GLY A 483 -19.29 6.07 10.84
C GLY A 483 -18.85 5.42 12.15
N GLU A 484 -19.03 4.11 12.31
CA GLU A 484 -18.69 3.37 13.53
C GLU A 484 -17.21 2.95 13.57
N LEU A 485 -16.49 3.07 12.45
CA LEU A 485 -15.07 2.74 12.35
C LEU A 485 -14.28 3.92 11.80
N SER A 486 -13.23 4.32 12.53
CA SER A 486 -12.10 5.04 11.92
C SER A 486 -11.40 4.12 10.92
N VAL A 487 -10.52 4.68 10.06
CA VAL A 487 -9.67 3.86 9.18
C VAL A 487 -8.79 2.91 9.99
N VAL A 488 -8.26 3.37 11.13
CA VAL A 488 -7.46 2.54 12.05
C VAL A 488 -8.29 1.39 12.62
N ASP A 489 -9.51 1.66 13.09
CA ASP A 489 -10.40 0.62 13.61
C ASP A 489 -10.80 -0.40 12.54
N LEU A 490 -11.01 0.05 11.30
CA LEU A 490 -11.29 -0.84 10.18
C LEU A 490 -10.13 -1.82 9.95
N VAL A 491 -8.88 -1.33 9.94
CA VAL A 491 -7.68 -2.17 9.80
C VAL A 491 -7.59 -3.17 10.97
N VAL A 492 -7.84 -2.73 12.21
CA VAL A 492 -7.86 -3.61 13.39
C VAL A 492 -8.94 -4.70 13.25
N GLU A 493 -10.11 -4.36 12.74
CA GLU A 493 -11.19 -5.32 12.49
C GLU A 493 -10.85 -6.35 11.40
N VAL A 494 -10.09 -5.96 10.37
CA VAL A 494 -9.58 -6.89 9.35
C VAL A 494 -8.62 -7.90 9.97
N VAL A 495 -7.59 -7.44 10.69
CA VAL A 495 -6.53 -8.32 11.22
C VAL A 495 -6.99 -9.18 12.40
N THR A 496 -8.08 -8.82 13.06
CA THR A 496 -8.75 -9.65 14.07
C THR A 496 -9.76 -10.61 13.46
N GLY A 497 -10.01 -10.51 12.15
CA GLY A 497 -10.93 -11.32 11.38
C GLY A 497 -10.48 -12.77 11.28
N VAL A 498 -11.46 -13.67 11.16
CA VAL A 498 -11.20 -15.11 11.13
C VAL A 498 -10.30 -15.52 9.95
N GLY A 499 -10.47 -14.90 8.77
CA GLY A 499 -9.63 -15.14 7.60
C GLY A 499 -8.20 -14.59 7.72
N PHE A 500 -7.91 -13.77 8.73
CA PHE A 500 -6.55 -13.28 8.98
C PHE A 500 -5.78 -14.21 9.92
N VAL A 501 -6.43 -14.72 10.98
CA VAL A 501 -5.81 -15.64 11.95
C VAL A 501 -5.91 -17.12 11.55
N ASN A 502 -6.54 -17.39 10.40
CA ASN A 502 -6.58 -18.70 9.75
C ASN A 502 -6.21 -18.53 8.27
N ARG A 503 -5.90 -19.62 7.58
CA ARG A 503 -5.89 -19.65 6.11
C ARG A 503 -7.17 -20.27 5.58
N HIS A 504 -7.58 -19.81 4.41
CA HIS A 504 -8.62 -20.48 3.64
C HIS A 504 -8.08 -21.79 3.03
N PRO A 505 -8.90 -22.84 2.90
CA PRO A 505 -8.49 -24.07 2.21
C PRO A 505 -8.04 -23.82 0.77
N GLU A 506 -8.56 -22.79 0.10
CA GLU A 506 -8.12 -22.35 -1.23
C GLU A 506 -6.66 -21.85 -1.26
N GLU A 507 -6.07 -21.55 -0.10
CA GLU A 507 -4.66 -21.20 0.06
C GLU A 507 -3.77 -22.44 0.28
N LEU A 508 -4.35 -23.65 0.22
CA LEU A 508 -3.57 -24.89 0.17
C LEU A 508 -2.98 -25.09 -1.24
N PRO A 509 -1.76 -25.66 -1.35
CA PRO A 509 -1.10 -25.89 -2.63
C PRO A 509 -1.89 -26.78 -3.59
#